data_AF-A0A5N6SSE3-F1
#
_entry.id   AF-A0A5N6SSE3-F1
#
_cell.length_a   1.000
_cell.length_b   1.000
_cell.length_c   1.000
_cell.angle_alpha   90.00
_cell.angle_beta   90.00
_cell.angle_gamma   90.00
#
_symmetry.space_group_name_H-M   'P 1'
#
loop_
_entity.id
_entity.type
_entity.pdbx_description
1 polymer ?
#
loop_
_entity_poly.entity_id
_entity_poly.type
_entity_poly.pdbx_seq_one_letter_code
_entity_poly.pdbx_strand_id
1 'polypeptide(L)'
;MSSTSENNGRAWEVESKEAKRLLAEDQYDDCTACRVTGSAAFIGLGVYSYYTGMSNLQKQERTVMQSATKYKMGSRRLGIATISATLVGMGIYRAFN
;
A
#
# COMPACT_ATOMS: atom_id res chain seq x y z
N MET A 1 15.44 -6.65 -49.12
CA MET A 1 14.14 -6.76 -48.41
C MET A 1 14.32 -6.16 -47.02
N SER A 2 13.97 -4.89 -46.83
CA SER A 2 14.19 -4.15 -45.57
C SER A 2 12.97 -3.30 -45.20
N SER A 3 11.79 -3.91 -45.08
CA SER A 3 10.55 -3.14 -44.86
C SER A 3 9.59 -3.71 -43.81
N THR A 4 10.00 -4.73 -43.04
CA THR A 4 9.09 -5.38 -42.07
C THR A 4 9.30 -4.94 -40.61
N SER A 5 10.40 -4.22 -40.28
CA SER A 5 10.69 -3.87 -38.88
C SER A 5 10.12 -2.54 -38.39
N GLU A 6 9.72 -1.63 -39.27
CA GLU A 6 9.14 -0.33 -38.87
C GLU A 6 7.64 -0.42 -38.51
N ASN A 7 6.92 -1.41 -39.02
CA ASN A 7 5.46 -1.49 -38.84
C ASN A 7 5.05 -2.02 -37.46
N ASN A 8 5.81 -2.98 -36.90
CA ASN A 8 5.49 -3.60 -35.62
C ASN A 8 5.67 -2.62 -34.45
N GLY A 9 6.74 -1.81 -34.44
CA GLY A 9 6.98 -0.80 -33.39
C GLY A 9 5.90 0.28 -33.31
N ARG A 10 5.34 0.68 -34.46
CA ARG A 10 4.27 1.69 -34.52
C ARG A 10 2.92 1.18 -34.00
N ALA A 11 2.63 -0.12 -34.13
CA ALA A 11 1.40 -0.70 -33.61
C ALA A 11 1.35 -0.67 -32.07
N TRP A 12 2.43 -1.10 -31.40
CA TRP A 12 2.55 -1.01 -29.93
C TRP A 12 2.62 0.44 -29.43
N GLU A 13 3.21 1.36 -30.20
CA GLU A 13 3.23 2.79 -29.87
C GLU A 13 1.85 3.45 -29.98
N VAL A 14 1.03 3.04 -30.94
CA VAL A 14 -0.35 3.55 -31.10
C VAL A 14 -1.23 3.00 -30.00
N GLU A 15 -1.17 1.69 -29.71
CA GLU A 15 -1.90 1.06 -28.60
C GLU A 15 -1.51 1.66 -27.24
N SER A 16 -0.21 1.91 -27.00
CA SER A 16 0.24 2.54 -25.74
C SER A 16 -0.11 4.03 -25.65
N LYS A 17 -0.17 4.77 -26.76
CA LYS A 17 -0.64 6.18 -26.76
C LYS A 17 -2.15 6.26 -26.56
N GLU A 18 -2.92 5.36 -27.14
CA GLU A 18 -4.35 5.25 -26.90
C GLU A 18 -4.65 4.77 -25.48
N ALA A 19 -3.95 3.74 -24.98
CA ALA A 19 -4.06 3.33 -23.58
C ALA A 19 -3.66 4.45 -22.62
N LYS A 20 -2.61 5.22 -22.90
CA LYS A 20 -2.24 6.39 -22.09
C LYS A 20 -3.26 7.53 -22.18
N ARG A 21 -3.91 7.74 -23.33
CA ARG A 21 -4.97 8.74 -23.50
C ARG A 21 -6.26 8.33 -22.79
N LEU A 22 -6.68 7.08 -22.95
CA LEU A 22 -7.84 6.53 -22.26
C LEU A 22 -7.62 6.53 -20.75
N LEU A 23 -6.43 6.12 -20.29
CA LEU A 23 -6.05 6.29 -18.89
C LEU A 23 -6.06 7.76 -18.50
N ALA A 24 -5.46 8.68 -19.26
CA ALA A 24 -5.44 10.11 -18.90
C ALA A 24 -6.85 10.74 -18.83
N GLU A 25 -7.79 10.27 -19.63
CA GLU A 25 -9.20 10.70 -19.64
C GLU A 25 -9.97 10.08 -18.45
N ASP A 26 -9.82 8.78 -18.18
CA ASP A 26 -10.38 8.09 -16.99
C ASP A 26 -9.77 8.57 -15.67
N GLN A 27 -8.49 9.00 -15.68
CA GLN A 27 -7.79 9.47 -14.49
C GLN A 27 -8.51 10.66 -13.85
N TYR A 28 -9.28 11.45 -14.61
CA TYR A 28 -9.98 12.60 -14.05
C TYR A 28 -11.22 12.20 -13.23
N ASP A 29 -11.98 11.21 -13.67
CA ASP A 29 -13.17 10.69 -12.98
C ASP A 29 -12.82 9.66 -11.88
N ASP A 30 -11.79 8.83 -12.09
CA ASP A 30 -11.33 7.82 -11.13
C ASP A 30 -10.40 8.34 -10.05
N CYS A 31 -9.92 9.59 -10.14
CA CYS A 31 -9.03 10.16 -9.13
C CYS A 31 -9.68 10.14 -7.73
N THR A 32 -10.99 10.37 -7.64
CA THR A 32 -11.71 10.34 -6.35
C THR A 32 -11.91 8.90 -5.86
N ALA A 33 -12.41 8.00 -6.72
CA ALA A 33 -12.65 6.60 -6.38
C ALA A 33 -11.33 5.87 -6.03
N CYS A 34 -10.25 6.12 -6.76
CA CYS A 34 -8.93 5.52 -6.54
C CYS A 34 -8.23 6.10 -5.31
N ARG A 35 -8.42 7.40 -5.01
CA ARG A 35 -7.95 7.98 -3.75
C ARG A 35 -8.72 7.44 -2.56
N VAL A 36 -10.04 7.35 -2.65
CA VAL A 36 -10.88 6.78 -1.58
C VAL A 36 -10.50 5.32 -1.35
N THR A 37 -10.41 4.50 -2.39
CA THR A 37 -10.07 3.08 -2.30
C THR A 37 -8.67 2.88 -1.73
N GLY A 38 -7.66 3.61 -2.25
CA GLY A 38 -6.30 3.53 -1.74
C GLY A 38 -6.17 4.00 -0.30
N SER A 39 -6.85 5.09 0.07
CA SER A 39 -6.85 5.62 1.44
C SER A 39 -7.54 4.66 2.41
N ALA A 40 -8.70 4.13 2.03
CA ALA A 40 -9.44 3.15 2.82
C ALA A 40 -8.64 1.86 3.02
N ALA A 41 -7.93 1.39 1.98
CA ALA A 41 -7.06 0.22 2.09
C ALA A 41 -5.93 0.45 3.10
N PHE A 42 -5.21 1.56 3.00
CA PHE A 42 -4.11 1.87 3.92
C PHE A 42 -4.56 2.10 5.36
N ILE A 43 -5.66 2.83 5.56
CA ILE A 43 -6.24 3.06 6.89
C ILE A 43 -6.74 1.74 7.47
N GLY A 44 -7.50 0.96 6.71
CA GLY A 44 -8.03 -0.34 7.12
C GLY A 44 -6.92 -1.32 7.52
N LEU A 45 -5.88 -1.45 6.69
CA LEU A 45 -4.72 -2.28 6.98
C LEU A 45 -3.95 -1.79 8.20
N GLY A 46 -3.79 -0.48 8.38
CA GLY A 46 -3.12 0.10 9.54
C GLY A 46 -3.86 -0.18 10.84
N VAL A 47 -5.17 0.07 10.88
CA VAL A 47 -6.02 -0.20 12.05
C VAL A 47 -6.08 -1.71 12.35
N TYR A 48 -6.29 -2.54 11.32
CA TYR A 48 -6.31 -3.99 11.48
C TYR A 48 -4.98 -4.53 12.01
N SER A 49 -3.85 -4.04 11.48
CA SER A 49 -2.51 -4.43 11.93
C SER A 49 -2.26 -4.04 13.38
N TYR A 50 -2.75 -2.88 13.81
CA TYR A 50 -2.65 -2.47 15.21
C TYR A 50 -3.47 -3.39 16.12
N TYR A 51 -4.74 -3.62 15.80
CA TYR A 51 -5.65 -4.41 16.62
C TYR A 51 -5.24 -5.89 16.71
N THR A 52 -5.00 -6.52 15.56
CA THR A 52 -4.57 -7.93 15.47
C THR A 52 -3.15 -8.10 16.00
N GLY A 53 -2.24 -7.15 15.70
CA GLY A 53 -0.88 -7.17 16.21
C GLY A 53 -0.84 -7.11 17.73
N MET A 54 -1.58 -6.19 18.34
CA MET A 54 -1.63 -6.03 19.80
C MET A 54 -2.25 -7.25 20.50
N SER A 55 -3.34 -7.80 19.96
CA SER A 55 -3.99 -9.00 20.53
C SER A 55 -3.13 -10.26 20.41
N ASN A 56 -2.38 -10.42 19.32
CA ASN A 56 -1.41 -11.51 19.16
C ASN A 56 -0.19 -11.37 20.10
N LEU A 57 0.22 -10.13 20.41
CA LEU A 57 1.28 -9.88 21.40
C LEU A 57 0.84 -10.21 22.82
N GLN A 58 -0.41 -9.89 23.20
CA GLN A 58 -0.94 -10.25 24.53
C GLN A 58 -1.00 -11.77 24.72
N LYS A 59 -1.42 -12.52 23.70
CA LYS A 59 -1.43 -14.00 23.76
C LYS A 59 -0.04 -14.60 23.90
N GLN A 60 0.98 -13.92 23.38
CA GLN A 60 2.39 -14.34 23.44
C GLN A 60 3.18 -13.65 24.57
N GLU A 61 2.52 -12.90 25.47
CA GLU A 61 3.21 -12.22 26.58
C GLU A 61 3.97 -13.20 27.46
N ARG A 62 3.40 -14.38 27.72
CA ARG A 62 4.02 -15.39 28.59
C ARG A 62 5.30 -15.97 27.98
N THR A 63 5.30 -16.27 26.68
CA THR A 63 6.48 -16.78 25.97
C THR A 63 7.54 -15.70 25.76
N VAL A 64 7.13 -14.45 25.51
CA VAL A 64 8.05 -13.31 25.39
C VAL A 64 8.67 -12.94 26.75
N MET A 65 7.93 -13.05 27.84
CA MET A 65 8.46 -12.82 29.19
C MET A 65 9.51 -13.85 29.61
N GLN A 66 9.41 -15.07 29.09
CA GLN A 66 10.39 -16.15 29.29
C GLN A 66 11.64 -16.02 28.41
N SER A 67 11.60 -15.20 27.36
CA SER A 67 12.72 -15.01 26.44
C SER A 67 13.81 -14.09 27.02
N ALA A 68 15.08 -14.45 26.82
CA ALA A 68 16.27 -13.79 27.38
C ALA A 68 16.61 -12.41 26.77
N THR A 69 15.76 -11.89 25.88
CA THR A 69 15.98 -10.59 25.23
C THR A 69 15.77 -9.43 26.21
N LYS A 70 16.72 -8.48 26.24
CA LYS A 70 16.59 -7.22 27.02
C LYS A 70 15.42 -6.35 26.55
N TYR A 71 14.98 -6.50 25.30
CA TYR A 71 13.81 -5.82 24.73
C TYR A 71 12.67 -6.84 24.61
N LYS A 72 12.01 -7.14 25.73
CA LYS A 72 10.92 -8.12 25.81
C LYS A 72 9.71 -7.71 24.97
N MET A 73 8.99 -6.69 25.41
CA MET A 73 7.67 -6.33 24.85
C MET A 73 7.62 -4.94 24.21
N GLY A 74 8.45 -4.00 24.68
CA GLY A 74 8.42 -2.61 24.22
C GLY A 74 8.75 -2.46 22.73
N SER A 75 9.83 -3.09 22.25
CA SER A 75 10.25 -3.00 20.84
C SER A 75 9.20 -3.56 19.88
N ARG A 76 8.56 -4.67 20.23
CA ARG A 76 7.53 -5.32 19.41
C ARG A 76 6.26 -4.47 19.32
N ARG A 77 5.83 -3.89 20.44
CA ARG A 77 4.71 -2.94 20.48
C ARG A 77 5.03 -1.68 19.68
N LEU A 78 6.25 -1.16 19.81
CA LEU A 78 6.68 0.04 19.11
C LEU A 78 6.77 -0.21 17.60
N GLY A 79 7.25 -1.37 17.15
CA GLY A 79 7.26 -1.75 15.73
C GLY A 79 5.86 -1.85 15.13
N ILE A 80 4.90 -2.48 15.84
CA ILE A 80 3.51 -2.55 15.36
C ILE A 80 2.88 -1.15 15.34
N ALA A 81 3.12 -0.34 16.38
CA ALA A 81 2.62 1.02 16.45
C ALA A 81 3.19 1.90 15.33
N THR A 82 4.48 1.81 15.02
CA THR A 82 5.09 2.61 13.94
C THR A 82 4.57 2.19 12.57
N ILE A 83 4.50 0.88 12.27
CA ILE A 83 3.98 0.38 10.99
C ILE A 83 2.52 0.78 10.81
N SER A 84 1.68 0.57 11.81
CA SER A 84 0.27 0.95 11.75
C SER A 84 0.08 2.47 11.61
N ALA A 85 0.83 3.28 12.38
CA ALA A 85 0.80 4.73 12.26
C ALA A 85 1.23 5.20 10.87
N THR A 86 2.22 4.55 10.27
CA THR A 86 2.72 4.89 8.92
C THR A 86 1.66 4.56 7.86
N LEU A 87 1.01 3.41 7.96
CA LEU A 87 -0.07 2.99 7.06
C LEU A 87 -1.26 3.94 7.14
N VAL A 88 -1.74 4.24 8.35
CA VAL A 88 -2.85 5.18 8.54
C VAL A 88 -2.47 6.58 8.07
N GLY A 89 -1.26 7.05 8.41
CA GLY A 89 -0.76 8.36 7.99
C GLY A 89 -0.68 8.50 6.47
N MET A 90 -0.16 7.49 5.77
CA MET A 90 -0.12 7.45 4.30
C MET A 90 -1.52 7.43 3.68
N GLY A 91 -2.45 6.68 4.27
CA GLY A 91 -3.84 6.66 3.83
C GLY A 91 -4.54 8.02 3.98
N ILE A 92 -4.36 8.69 5.13
CA ILE A 92 -4.90 10.03 5.37
C ILE A 92 -4.26 11.05 4.42
N TYR A 93 -2.94 11.00 4.25
CA TYR A 93 -2.22 11.89 3.34
C TYR A 93 -2.75 11.79 1.90
N ARG A 94 -2.95 10.55 1.41
CA ARG A 94 -3.51 10.29 0.09
C ARG A 94 -4.96 10.76 -0.05
N ALA A 95 -5.73 10.80 1.03
CA ALA A 95 -7.10 11.31 1.01
C ALA A 95 -7.17 12.84 0.83
N PHE A 96 -6.15 13.58 1.29
CA PHE A 96 -6.13 15.05 1.27
C PHE A 96 -5.22 15.67 0.19
N ASN A 97 -4.10 15.04 -0.19
CA ASN A 97 -3.20 15.50 -1.28
C ASN A 97 -3.38 14.72 -2.59
#